data_AF-A0A7C5I2I9-F1
#
_entry.id   AF-A0A7C5I2I9-F1
#
_cell.length_a   1.000
_cell.length_b   1.000
_cell.length_c   1.000
_cell.angle_alpha   90.00
_cell.angle_beta   90.00
_cell.angle_gamma   90.00
#
_symmetry.space_group_name_H-M   'P 1'
#
loop_
_entity.id
_entity.type
_entity.pdbx_description
1 polymer ?
#
loop_
_entity_poly.entity_id
_entity_poly.type
_entity_poly.pdbx_seq_one_letter_code
_entity_poly.pdbx_strand_id
1 'polypeptide(L)'
;MTELLENKKGPIYTLTLNRPEKRTALPFEMLRDLCRKVEDQIIDPDIRGIIIKGNGKVFSAGVDFNSLGMLASRFMGDHAAGGAPIRADIHKFQQYLNRIESIEIPIVCAMHGGVFGMALELALACDLRLMSDDCTWGLPEHQFGLIADLGGTSRLHRTIGAARAMEVL
;
A
#
# COMPACT_ATOMS: atom_id res chain seq x y z
N MET A 1 -8.84 15.98 10.74
CA MET A 1 -7.79 16.23 9.73
C MET A 1 -7.91 15.14 8.69
N THR A 2 -7.88 15.44 7.39
CA THR A 2 -8.11 14.43 6.34
C THR A 2 -6.89 13.51 6.21
N GLU A 3 -7.11 12.20 6.20
CA GLU A 3 -6.03 11.20 6.12
C GLU A 3 -5.39 11.12 4.72
N LEU A 4 -6.08 11.62 3.70
CA LEU A 4 -5.59 11.73 2.33
C LEU A 4 -5.72 13.17 1.86
N LEU A 5 -4.65 13.73 1.30
CA LEU A 5 -4.65 15.06 0.68
C LEU A 5 -4.55 14.94 -0.83
N GLU A 6 -5.35 15.72 -1.55
CA GLU A 6 -5.46 15.67 -3.00
C GLU A 6 -4.99 16.99 -3.61
N ASN A 7 -4.25 16.91 -4.72
CA ASN A 7 -3.81 18.08 -5.46
C ASN A 7 -3.73 17.77 -6.97
N LYS A 8 -4.49 18.50 -7.78
CA LYS A 8 -4.40 18.46 -9.25
C LYS A 8 -3.58 19.66 -9.72
N LYS A 9 -2.46 19.42 -10.41
CA LYS A 9 -1.65 20.47 -11.02
C LYS A 9 -1.46 20.16 -12.51
N GLY A 10 -2.23 20.85 -13.36
CA GLY A 10 -2.27 20.53 -14.78
C GLY A 10 -2.71 19.07 -14.98
N PRO A 11 -1.96 18.27 -15.77
CA PRO A 11 -2.35 16.89 -16.07
C PRO A 11 -1.96 15.88 -14.99
N ILE A 12 -1.45 16.33 -13.83
CA ILE A 12 -0.95 15.45 -12.77
C ILE A 12 -1.86 15.52 -11.55
N TYR A 13 -2.37 14.37 -11.13
CA TYR A 13 -3.08 14.19 -9.86
C TYR A 13 -2.11 13.65 -8.80
N THR A 14 -2.02 14.32 -7.65
CA THR A 14 -1.17 13.89 -6.53
C THR A 14 -2.04 13.53 -5.34
N LEU A 15 -1.86 12.31 -4.85
CA LEU A 15 -2.49 11.81 -3.64
C LEU A 15 -1.43 11.63 -2.55
N THR A 16 -1.63 12.30 -1.42
CA THR A 16 -0.69 12.29 -0.30
C THR A 16 -1.27 11.55 0.90
N LEU A 17 -0.55 10.53 1.37
CA LEU A 17 -0.84 9.82 2.62
C LEU A 17 -0.53 10.75 3.81
N ASN A 18 -1.53 11.08 4.64
CA ASN A 18 -1.44 12.17 5.61
C ASN A 18 -1.84 11.76 7.02
N ARG A 19 -0.97 11.00 7.69
CA ARG A 19 -1.04 10.71 9.14
C ARG A 19 0.35 10.85 9.77
N PRO A 20 1.03 12.01 9.63
CA PRO A 20 2.45 12.17 9.97
C PRO A 20 2.78 11.82 11.43
N GLU A 21 1.86 12.07 12.35
CA GLU A 21 1.95 11.74 13.78
C GLU A 21 1.92 10.22 14.06
N LYS A 22 1.40 9.43 13.12
CA LYS A 22 1.37 7.96 13.13
C LYS A 22 2.35 7.35 12.14
N ARG A 23 3.39 8.10 11.73
CA ARG A 23 4.35 7.67 10.69
C ARG A 23 3.64 7.22 9.41
N THR A 24 2.51 7.86 9.12
CA THR A 24 1.69 7.61 7.93
C THR A 24 1.26 6.14 7.82
N ALA A 25 1.04 5.47 8.95
CA ALA A 25 0.44 4.14 8.98
C ALA A 25 -0.95 4.14 8.31
N LEU A 26 -1.31 3.03 7.68
CA LEU A 26 -2.45 2.89 6.78
C LEU A 26 -3.54 2.01 7.41
N PRO A 27 -4.65 2.60 7.87
CA PRO A 27 -5.86 1.84 8.16
C PRO A 27 -6.41 1.21 6.87
N PHE A 28 -7.14 0.09 6.99
CA PHE A 28 -7.73 -0.57 5.81
C PHE A 28 -8.73 0.33 5.07
N GLU A 29 -9.44 1.18 5.80
CA GLU A 29 -10.37 2.18 5.26
C GLU A 29 -9.63 3.23 4.43
N MET A 30 -8.45 3.66 4.90
CA MET A 30 -7.60 4.60 4.17
C MET A 30 -7.03 3.96 2.90
N LEU A 31 -6.64 2.68 2.93
CA LEU A 31 -6.21 1.95 1.72
C LEU A 31 -7.35 1.87 0.69
N ARG A 32 -8.56 1.51 1.12
CA ARG A 32 -9.75 1.49 0.26
C ARG A 32 -10.02 2.85 -0.36
N ASP A 33 -10.00 3.90 0.46
CA ASP A 33 -10.30 5.27 0.00
C ASP A 33 -9.21 5.81 -0.92
N LEU A 34 -7.95 5.44 -0.68
CA LEU A 34 -6.85 5.71 -1.61
C LEU A 34 -7.13 5.07 -2.97
N CYS A 35 -7.42 3.77 -3.01
CA CYS A 35 -7.60 3.06 -4.28
C CYS A 35 -8.79 3.61 -5.06
N ARG A 36 -9.91 3.89 -4.37
CA ARG A 36 -11.07 4.54 -4.98
C ARG A 36 -10.71 5.90 -5.59
N LYS A 37 -9.96 6.74 -4.87
CA LYS A 37 -9.57 8.07 -5.37
C LYS A 37 -8.67 8.03 -6.60
N VAL A 38 -7.76 7.05 -6.66
CA VAL A 38 -6.92 6.82 -7.84
C VAL A 38 -7.80 6.37 -9.02
N GLU A 39 -8.72 5.44 -8.81
CA GLU A 39 -9.63 4.96 -9.85
C GLU A 39 -10.61 6.01 -10.35
N ASP A 40 -11.07 6.90 -9.47
CA ASP A 40 -11.94 8.02 -9.85
C ASP A 40 -11.26 8.92 -10.91
N GLN A 41 -9.92 8.87 -11.06
CA GLN A 41 -9.19 9.64 -12.08
C GLN A 41 -9.25 9.01 -13.48
N ILE A 42 -9.66 7.74 -13.64
CA ILE A 42 -9.76 7.06 -14.94
C ILE A 42 -10.68 7.81 -15.91
N ILE A 43 -11.73 8.44 -15.36
CA ILE A 43 -12.74 9.15 -16.16
C ILE A 43 -12.39 10.62 -16.42
N ASP A 44 -11.31 11.15 -15.84
CA ASP A 44 -10.88 12.53 -16.06
C ASP A 44 -9.91 12.60 -17.25
N PRO A 45 -10.35 13.10 -18.43
CA PRO A 45 -9.52 13.11 -19.63
C PRO A 45 -8.31 14.05 -19.54
N ASP A 46 -8.26 14.94 -18.55
CA ASP A 46 -7.13 15.84 -18.34
C ASP A 46 -5.99 15.16 -17.58
N ILE A 47 -6.27 14.07 -16.85
CA ILE A 47 -5.26 13.37 -16.05
C ILE A 47 -4.43 12.46 -16.94
N ARG A 48 -3.11 12.66 -16.90
CA ARG A 48 -2.12 11.90 -17.68
C ARG A 48 -1.11 11.18 -16.80
N GLY A 49 -1.14 11.40 -15.49
CA GLY A 49 -0.28 10.73 -14.54
C GLY A 49 -0.71 10.97 -13.10
N ILE A 50 -0.41 9.99 -12.24
CA ILE A 50 -0.73 10.01 -10.82
C ILE A 50 0.55 9.91 -10.01
N ILE A 51 0.65 10.71 -8.95
CA ILE A 51 1.72 10.62 -7.95
C ILE A 51 1.11 10.20 -6.62
N ILE A 52 1.63 9.12 -6.03
CA ILE A 52 1.34 8.72 -4.65
C ILE A 52 2.57 9.06 -3.82
N LYS A 53 2.39 9.82 -2.72
CA LYS A 53 3.49 10.23 -1.82
C LYS A 53 3.06 10.21 -0.36
N GLY A 54 4.01 10.12 0.56
CA GLY A 54 3.76 10.30 1.99
C GLY A 54 3.91 11.74 2.46
N ASN A 55 3.24 12.08 3.58
CA ASN A 55 3.52 13.29 4.34
C ASN A 55 4.38 12.98 5.58
N GLY A 56 5.15 13.95 6.06
CA GLY A 56 5.98 13.81 7.25
C GLY A 56 7.33 13.14 6.99
N LYS A 57 7.89 12.51 8.03
CA LYS A 57 9.27 11.99 8.03
C LYS A 57 9.48 10.72 7.21
N VAL A 58 8.42 9.98 6.92
CA VAL A 58 8.47 8.70 6.20
C VAL A 58 7.34 8.65 5.20
N PHE A 59 7.49 7.81 4.18
CA PHE A 59 6.41 7.51 3.25
C PHE A 59 5.24 6.85 3.98
N SER A 60 5.48 5.70 4.62
CA SER A 60 4.51 5.02 5.47
C SER A 60 5.14 3.83 6.21
N ALA A 61 4.74 3.66 7.47
CA ALA A 61 5.09 2.51 8.29
C ALA A 61 4.30 1.22 7.96
N GLY A 62 3.42 1.24 6.95
CA GLY A 62 2.58 0.10 6.58
C GLY A 62 1.24 0.08 7.31
N VAL A 63 0.69 -1.10 7.57
CA VAL A 63 -0.64 -1.27 8.18
C VAL A 63 -0.73 -0.60 9.56
N ASP A 64 -1.86 0.05 9.85
CA ASP A 64 -2.15 0.57 11.19
C ASP A 64 -2.36 -0.59 12.18
N PHE A 65 -1.68 -0.55 13.33
CA PHE A 65 -1.75 -1.62 14.32
C PHE A 65 -3.16 -1.85 14.89
N ASN A 66 -4.04 -0.84 14.91
CA ASN A 66 -5.42 -1.06 15.32
C ASN A 66 -6.18 -1.87 14.27
N SER A 67 -5.98 -1.56 12.98
CA SER A 67 -6.54 -2.34 11.88
C SER A 67 -6.04 -3.80 11.92
N LEU A 68 -4.74 -3.99 12.17
CA LEU A 68 -4.16 -5.32 12.32
C LEU A 68 -4.74 -6.08 13.54
N GLY A 69 -4.88 -5.40 14.68
CA GLY A 69 -5.47 -5.98 15.89
C GLY A 69 -6.94 -6.39 15.72
N MET A 70 -7.73 -5.61 14.98
CA MET A 70 -9.11 -5.97 14.63
C MET A 70 -9.17 -7.24 13.76
N LEU A 71 -8.27 -7.35 12.78
CA LEU A 71 -8.18 -8.54 11.94
C LEU A 71 -7.76 -9.78 12.75
N ALA A 72 -6.75 -9.63 13.63
CA ALA A 72 -6.28 -10.69 14.51
C ALA A 72 -7.36 -11.17 15.50
N SER A 73 -8.15 -10.25 16.06
CA SER A 73 -9.26 -10.60 16.96
C SER A 73 -10.31 -11.47 16.27
N ARG A 74 -10.57 -11.22 14.99
CA ARG A 74 -11.47 -12.04 14.17
C ARG A 74 -10.88 -13.42 13.85
N PHE A 75 -9.55 -13.55 13.80
CA PHE A 75 -8.87 -14.84 13.61
C PHE A 75 -9.06 -15.75 14.83
N MET A 76 -8.85 -15.18 16.02
CA MET A 76 -8.93 -15.94 17.27
C MET A 76 -10.35 -16.38 17.62
N GLY A 77 -11.38 -15.71 17.10
CA GLY A 77 -12.78 -16.06 17.33
C GLY A 77 -13.35 -17.12 16.39
N ASP A 78 -12.67 -17.45 15.28
CA ASP A 78 -13.23 -18.23 14.17
C ASP A 78 -12.46 -19.53 13.89
N HIS A 79 -12.36 -20.37 14.93
CA HIS A 79 -11.76 -21.70 14.79
C HIS A 79 -12.59 -22.64 13.90
N ALA A 80 -13.90 -22.40 13.77
CA ALA A 80 -14.81 -23.27 13.04
C ALA A 80 -14.75 -23.08 11.52
N ALA A 81 -14.56 -21.84 11.00
CA ALA A 81 -14.49 -21.60 9.55
C ALA A 81 -13.06 -21.67 8.97
N GLY A 82 -12.07 -22.07 9.78
CA GLY A 82 -10.69 -22.26 9.34
C GLY A 82 -10.08 -21.01 8.69
N GLY A 83 -10.45 -19.81 9.16
CA GLY A 83 -9.95 -18.53 8.65
C GLY A 83 -10.58 -18.03 7.34
N ALA A 84 -11.72 -18.59 6.90
CA ALA A 84 -12.39 -18.17 5.67
C ALA A 84 -12.72 -16.65 5.61
N PRO A 85 -13.24 -16.01 6.68
CA PRO A 85 -13.51 -14.57 6.66
C PRO A 85 -12.26 -13.72 6.45
N ILE A 86 -11.12 -14.14 7.01
CA ILE A 86 -9.85 -13.43 6.86
C ILE A 86 -9.32 -13.56 5.44
N ARG A 87 -9.39 -14.76 4.85
CA ARG A 87 -9.05 -14.94 3.43
C ARG A 87 -9.94 -14.08 2.53
N ALA A 88 -11.22 -13.93 2.87
CA ALA A 88 -12.13 -13.06 2.11
C ALA A 88 -11.74 -11.57 2.23
N ASP A 89 -11.29 -11.12 3.39
CA ASP A 89 -10.84 -9.73 3.58
C ASP A 89 -9.48 -9.48 2.90
N ILE A 90 -8.51 -10.38 3.06
CA ILE A 90 -7.24 -10.35 2.32
C ILE A 90 -7.50 -10.31 0.81
N HIS A 91 -8.42 -11.14 0.31
CA HIS A 91 -8.77 -11.13 -1.10
C HIS A 91 -9.31 -9.77 -1.56
N LYS A 92 -10.16 -9.11 -0.76
CA LYS A 92 -10.63 -7.75 -1.08
C LYS A 92 -9.48 -6.74 -1.14
N PHE A 93 -8.55 -6.80 -0.19
CA PHE A 93 -7.38 -5.91 -0.15
C PHE A 93 -6.43 -6.15 -1.32
N GLN A 94 -6.20 -7.41 -1.71
CA GLN A 94 -5.48 -7.77 -2.93
C GLN A 94 -6.14 -7.15 -4.17
N GLN A 95 -7.49 -7.19 -4.27
CA GLN A 95 -8.18 -6.57 -5.39
C GLN A 95 -7.96 -5.05 -5.47
N TYR A 96 -7.84 -4.36 -4.34
CA TYR A 96 -7.52 -2.93 -4.35
C TYR A 96 -6.16 -2.66 -5.00
N LEU A 97 -5.11 -3.40 -4.61
CA LEU A 97 -3.78 -3.22 -5.21
C LEU A 97 -3.71 -3.74 -6.66
N ASN A 98 -4.44 -4.79 -7.00
CA ASN A 98 -4.53 -5.25 -8.39
C ASN A 98 -5.23 -4.21 -9.28
N ARG A 99 -6.24 -3.51 -8.75
CA ARG A 99 -6.92 -2.43 -9.49
C ARG A 99 -5.96 -1.28 -9.77
N ILE A 100 -5.17 -0.86 -8.77
CA ILE A 100 -4.09 0.13 -8.96
C ILE A 100 -3.17 -0.26 -10.12
N GLU A 101 -2.70 -1.50 -10.15
CA GLU A 101 -1.82 -2.01 -11.23
C GLU A 101 -2.50 -2.07 -12.61
N SER A 102 -3.84 -2.20 -12.65
CA SER A 102 -4.61 -2.31 -13.90
C SER A 102 -5.05 -0.97 -14.50
N ILE A 103 -4.81 0.15 -13.81
CA ILE A 103 -5.26 1.47 -14.27
C ILE A 103 -4.44 1.90 -15.49
N GLU A 104 -5.11 2.36 -16.54
CA GLU A 104 -4.48 2.84 -17.79
C GLU A 104 -3.96 4.29 -17.69
N ILE A 105 -3.50 4.69 -16.50
CA ILE A 105 -2.87 5.99 -16.22
C ILE A 105 -1.56 5.69 -15.46
N PRO A 106 -0.40 6.18 -15.91
CA PRO A 106 0.87 5.95 -15.23
C PRO A 106 0.86 6.44 -13.77
N ILE A 107 1.24 5.57 -12.84
CA ILE A 107 1.30 5.84 -11.41
C ILE A 107 2.75 5.80 -10.93
N VAL A 108 3.21 6.91 -10.37
CA VAL A 108 4.53 7.05 -9.75
C VAL A 108 4.38 7.08 -8.23
N CYS A 109 5.04 6.14 -7.55
CA CYS A 109 5.18 6.16 -6.10
C CYS A 109 6.46 6.93 -5.72
N ALA A 110 6.31 8.10 -5.08
CA ALA A 110 7.42 8.91 -4.58
C ALA A 110 7.67 8.60 -3.10
N MET A 111 8.76 7.87 -2.85
CA MET A 111 9.11 7.25 -1.58
C MET A 111 10.26 7.98 -0.89
N HIS A 112 10.13 8.16 0.43
CA HIS A 112 11.16 8.74 1.29
C HIS A 112 11.11 8.15 2.70
N GLY A 113 12.23 8.23 3.43
CA GLY A 113 12.32 7.66 4.77
C GLY A 113 11.91 6.18 4.79
N GLY A 114 11.00 5.78 5.69
CA GLY A 114 10.54 4.40 5.82
C GLY A 114 9.38 4.03 4.87
N VAL A 115 9.49 2.87 4.20
CA VAL A 115 8.46 2.24 3.37
C VAL A 115 8.34 0.76 3.74
N PHE A 116 7.39 0.41 4.62
CA PHE A 116 7.32 -0.94 5.19
C PHE A 116 5.99 -1.64 4.99
N GLY A 117 6.05 -2.97 4.79
CA GLY A 117 4.90 -3.86 4.69
C GLY A 117 3.89 -3.44 3.63
N MET A 118 2.61 -3.31 4.00
CA MET A 118 1.53 -2.84 3.11
C MET A 118 1.86 -1.56 2.31
N ALA A 119 2.71 -0.68 2.84
CA ALA A 119 3.16 0.50 2.09
C ALA A 119 4.07 0.15 0.91
N LEU A 120 4.96 -0.83 1.08
CA LEU A 120 5.80 -1.34 0.01
C LEU A 120 4.97 -2.16 -0.98
N GLU A 121 3.96 -2.90 -0.52
CA GLU A 121 3.04 -3.61 -1.41
C GLU A 121 2.26 -2.64 -2.31
N LEU A 122 1.81 -1.51 -1.77
CA LEU A 122 1.23 -0.41 -2.55
C LEU A 122 2.23 0.16 -3.56
N ALA A 123 3.47 0.40 -3.15
CA ALA A 123 4.51 0.94 -4.03
C ALA A 123 4.90 -0.04 -5.16
N LEU A 124 4.87 -1.35 -4.88
CA LEU A 124 5.09 -2.41 -5.86
C LEU A 124 3.95 -2.54 -6.87
N ALA A 125 2.73 -2.14 -6.49
CA ALA A 125 1.58 -2.10 -7.41
C ALA A 125 1.58 -0.87 -8.34
N CYS A 126 2.41 0.15 -8.07
CA CYS A 126 2.58 1.30 -8.96
C CYS A 126 3.54 0.96 -10.13
N ASP A 127 3.46 1.70 -11.23
CA ASP A 127 4.34 1.49 -12.38
C ASP A 127 5.80 1.81 -12.05
N LEU A 128 6.02 3.00 -11.50
CA LEU A 128 7.34 3.54 -11.18
C LEU A 128 7.48 3.85 -9.70
N ARG A 129 8.70 3.66 -9.19
CA ARG A 129 9.11 3.99 -7.83
C ARG A 129 10.27 4.97 -7.91
N LEU A 130 10.10 6.15 -7.31
CA LEU A 130 11.16 7.13 -7.11
C LEU A 130 11.53 7.14 -5.63
N MET A 131 12.81 7.04 -5.32
CA MET A 131 13.30 6.89 -3.96
C MET A 131 14.28 8.01 -3.65
N SER A 132 14.13 8.64 -2.48
CA SER A 132 15.20 9.46 -1.92
C SER A 132 16.38 8.59 -1.47
N ASP A 133 17.56 9.20 -1.39
CA ASP A 133 18.81 8.50 -0.99
C ASP A 133 18.75 7.92 0.43
N ASP A 134 17.92 8.51 1.30
CA ASP A 134 17.70 8.08 2.69
C ASP A 134 16.54 7.07 2.84
N CYS A 135 15.93 6.62 1.73
CA CYS A 135 14.79 5.74 1.77
C CYS A 135 15.19 4.32 2.21
N THR A 136 14.58 3.83 3.29
CA THR A 136 14.69 2.45 3.78
C THR A 136 13.36 1.73 3.57
N TRP A 137 13.41 0.49 3.10
CA TRP A 137 12.21 -0.27 2.75
C TRP A 137 12.33 -1.75 3.12
N GLY A 138 11.20 -2.45 3.23
CA GLY A 138 11.18 -3.89 3.46
C GLY A 138 9.78 -4.45 3.72
N LEU A 139 9.70 -5.78 3.79
CA LEU A 139 8.50 -6.56 4.14
C LEU A 139 8.77 -7.29 5.48
N PRO A 140 8.66 -6.60 6.64
CA PRO A 140 9.01 -7.18 7.94
C PRO A 140 7.91 -8.08 8.54
N GLU A 141 6.92 -8.51 7.75
CA GLU A 141 5.78 -9.32 8.20
C GLU A 141 6.20 -10.58 8.97
N HIS A 142 7.33 -11.21 8.59
CA HIS A 142 7.86 -12.39 9.29
C HIS A 142 8.15 -12.12 10.78
N GLN A 143 8.51 -10.89 11.16
CA GLN A 143 8.78 -10.51 12.54
C GLN A 143 7.52 -10.57 13.42
N PHE A 144 6.34 -10.54 12.79
CA PHE A 144 5.04 -10.65 13.44
C PHE A 144 4.41 -12.05 13.26
N GLY A 145 5.14 -13.02 12.68
CA GLY A 145 4.60 -14.32 12.32
C GLY A 145 3.59 -14.25 11.17
N LEU A 146 3.68 -13.23 10.33
CA LEU A 146 2.82 -12.99 9.18
C LEU A 146 3.62 -13.16 7.88
N ILE A 147 2.91 -13.09 6.75
CA ILE A 147 3.48 -13.06 5.41
C ILE A 147 2.93 -11.84 4.66
N ALA A 148 3.70 -11.26 3.74
CA ALA A 148 3.22 -10.22 2.85
C ALA A 148 2.19 -10.79 1.86
N ASP A 149 0.92 -10.50 2.10
CA ASP A 149 -0.22 -11.18 1.50
C ASP A 149 -1.07 -10.30 0.57
N LEU A 150 -0.72 -9.03 0.36
CA LEU A 150 -1.40 -8.13 -0.59
C LEU A 150 -0.70 -8.04 -1.94
N GLY A 151 0.28 -8.93 -2.15
CA GLY A 151 1.01 -9.11 -3.40
C GLY A 151 2.50 -8.76 -3.31
N GLY A 152 3.00 -8.42 -2.11
CA GLY A 152 4.43 -8.20 -1.87
C GLY A 152 5.27 -9.40 -2.27
N THR A 153 4.87 -10.61 -1.88
CA THR A 153 5.55 -11.86 -2.28
C THR A 153 5.63 -11.99 -3.79
N SER A 154 4.56 -11.78 -4.54
CA SER A 154 4.57 -11.99 -5.99
C SER A 154 5.24 -10.85 -6.77
N ARG A 155 4.94 -9.59 -6.43
CA ARG A 155 5.49 -8.42 -7.13
C ARG A 155 6.97 -8.23 -6.83
N LEU A 156 7.41 -8.40 -5.58
CA LEU A 156 8.83 -8.25 -5.23
C LEU A 156 9.70 -9.27 -5.97
N HIS A 157 9.27 -10.54 -6.02
CA HIS A 157 9.96 -11.58 -6.79
C HIS A 157 10.14 -11.20 -8.27
N ARG A 158 9.12 -10.58 -8.88
CA ARG A 158 9.21 -10.08 -10.26
C ARG A 158 10.12 -8.86 -10.41
N THR A 159 10.18 -7.99 -9.41
CA THR A 159 10.96 -6.76 -9.45
C THR A 159 12.46 -6.99 -9.24
N ILE A 160 12.84 -7.82 -8.26
CA ILE A 160 14.26 -7.97 -7.85
C ILE A 160 14.80 -9.40 -7.99
N GLY A 161 14.00 -10.32 -8.52
CA GLY A 161 14.35 -11.73 -8.65
C GLY A 161 14.22 -12.51 -7.34
N ALA A 162 14.12 -13.84 -7.46
CA ALA A 162 13.81 -14.71 -6.33
C ALA A 162 14.86 -14.66 -5.21
N ALA A 163 16.15 -14.72 -5.54
CA ALA A 163 17.22 -14.73 -4.54
C ALA A 163 17.19 -13.48 -3.64
N ARG A 164 17.04 -12.29 -4.23
CA ARG A 164 16.95 -11.03 -3.47
C ARG A 164 15.62 -10.89 -2.75
N ALA A 165 14.52 -11.33 -3.34
CA ALA A 165 13.23 -11.31 -2.66
C ALA A 165 13.24 -12.17 -1.39
N MET A 166 13.90 -13.34 -1.42
CA MET A 166 14.05 -14.21 -0.25
C MET A 166 14.97 -13.64 0.85
N GLU A 167 15.85 -12.69 0.53
CA GLU A 167 16.64 -11.96 1.55
C GLU A 167 15.78 -10.92 2.28
N VAL A 168 14.70 -10.43 1.64
CA VAL A 168 13.83 -9.37 2.17
C VAL A 168 12.61 -9.92 2.92
N LEU A 169 12.05 -11.04 2.44
CA LEU A 169 10.86 -11.71 2.97
C LEU A 169 11.17 -12.57 4.20
#